data_AF-A0A1G3JS96-F1
#
_entry.id   AF-A0A1G3JS96-F1
#
_cell.length_a   1.000
_cell.length_b   1.000
_cell.length_c   1.000
_cell.angle_alpha   90.00
_cell.angle_beta   90.00
_cell.angle_gamma   90.00
#
_symmetry.space_group_name_H-M   'P 1'
#
loop_
_entity.id
_entity.type
_entity.pdbx_description
1 polymer ?
#
loop_
_entity_poly.entity_id
_entity_poly.type
_entity_poly.pdbx_seq_one_letter_code
_entity_poly.pdbx_strand_id
1 'polypeptide(L)'
;MCQRDNNSYDYAFAYVDKKFTKIGQFPSMGDISFKELKDIDKGLEPLDRKELGTAIGLFSHDAASGAFVYLRRVFERMINRAHDRHIERSGAIDGFRDLYMNQRIAALKDDLPDRLVQHSAVFRVLSAGIHELTDEQCLTLFPVVKAIVFQMLEQEEHIRRKAKAEKDADEAFQILLSSDLFKKEAEEEASQSKQ
;
A
#
# COMPACT_ATOMS: atom_id res chain seq x y z
N MET A 1 -32.84 -2.34 -7.33
CA MET A 1 -32.46 -0.92 -7.29
C MET A 1 -31.07 -0.82 -7.91
N CYS A 2 -30.93 -0.14 -9.05
CA CYS A 2 -29.65 -0.09 -9.78
C CYS A 2 -28.63 0.73 -8.97
N GLN A 3 -27.51 0.13 -8.59
CA GLN A 3 -26.46 0.79 -7.80
C GLN A 3 -25.73 1.92 -8.56
N ARG A 4 -26.05 2.11 -9.86
CA ARG A 4 -25.46 3.11 -10.77
C ARG A 4 -26.32 4.36 -10.99
N ASP A 5 -27.55 4.41 -10.47
CA ASP A 5 -28.50 5.51 -10.75
C ASP A 5 -28.06 6.88 -10.19
N ASN A 6 -26.98 6.92 -9.39
CA ASN A 6 -26.52 8.12 -8.69
C ASN A 6 -25.07 8.53 -9.02
N ASN A 7 -24.44 7.93 -10.05
CA ASN A 7 -23.09 8.30 -10.48
C ASN A 7 -23.12 8.73 -11.97
N SER A 8 -23.06 10.03 -12.24
CA SER A 8 -22.90 10.58 -13.59
C SER A 8 -21.43 10.85 -13.90
N TYR A 9 -21.05 10.62 -15.16
CA TYR A 9 -19.76 11.01 -15.70
C TYR A 9 -20.00 11.95 -16.87
N ASP A 10 -19.59 13.20 -16.69
CA ASP A 10 -19.73 14.23 -17.71
C ASP A 10 -18.34 14.52 -18.30
N TYR A 11 -18.25 14.60 -19.62
CA TYR A 11 -17.02 14.94 -20.33
C TYR A 11 -17.31 16.13 -21.24
N ALA A 12 -16.51 17.19 -21.09
CA ALA A 12 -16.58 18.36 -21.95
C ALA A 12 -15.51 18.27 -23.03
N PHE A 13 -15.91 18.40 -24.29
CA PHE A 13 -15.01 18.38 -25.44
C PHE A 13 -15.12 19.71 -26.20
N ALA A 14 -13.96 20.25 -26.60
CA ALA A 14 -13.87 21.31 -27.59
C ALA A 14 -13.57 20.71 -28.96
N TYR A 15 -14.26 21.20 -29.98
CA TYR A 15 -13.95 20.89 -31.38
C TYR A 15 -13.41 22.15 -32.06
N VAL A 16 -12.11 22.17 -32.31
CA VAL A 16 -11.38 23.30 -32.93
C VAL A 16 -10.42 22.72 -33.96
N ASP A 17 -10.31 23.32 -35.14
CA ASP A 17 -9.39 22.90 -36.22
C ASP A 17 -9.45 21.41 -36.59
N LYS A 18 -10.67 20.86 -36.66
CA LYS A 18 -10.91 19.43 -36.92
C LYS A 18 -10.29 18.48 -35.88
N LYS A 19 -9.97 18.99 -34.68
CA LYS A 19 -9.50 18.20 -33.54
C LYS A 19 -10.54 18.20 -32.43
N PHE A 20 -10.82 17.02 -31.88
CA PHE A 20 -11.57 16.86 -30.64
C PHE A 20 -10.58 16.83 -29.47
N THR A 21 -10.67 17.82 -28.58
CA THR A 21 -9.85 17.90 -27.37
C THR A 21 -10.75 17.85 -26.16
N LYS A 22 -10.46 16.96 -25.21
CA LYS A 22 -11.13 16.95 -23.91
C LYS A 22 -10.69 18.18 -23.11
N ILE A 23 -11.63 19.03 -22.73
CA ILE A 23 -11.38 20.28 -21.99
C ILE A 23 -11.89 20.22 -20.54
N GLY A 24 -12.59 19.16 -20.16
CA GLY A 24 -13.08 18.99 -18.79
C GLY A 24 -13.74 17.65 -18.55
N GLN A 25 -13.94 17.34 -17.27
CA GLN A 25 -14.75 16.21 -16.82
C GLN A 25 -15.33 16.44 -15.42
N PHE A 26 -16.45 15.78 -15.13
CA PHE A 26 -16.97 15.56 -13.79
C PHE A 26 -17.28 14.08 -13.59
N PRO A 27 -16.91 13.45 -12.45
CA PRO A 27 -15.99 13.95 -11.43
C PRO A 27 -14.59 14.21 -11.99
N SER A 28 -13.81 15.09 -11.34
CA SER A 28 -12.44 15.41 -11.78
C SER A 28 -11.49 14.21 -11.64
N MET A 29 -10.30 14.28 -12.26
CA MET A 29 -9.27 13.24 -12.07
C MET A 29 -8.82 13.14 -10.61
N GLY A 30 -8.84 14.25 -9.89
CA GLY A 30 -8.60 14.29 -8.45
C GLY A 30 -9.68 13.56 -7.67
N ASP A 31 -10.96 13.84 -7.94
CA ASP A 31 -12.09 13.19 -7.26
C ASP A 31 -12.07 11.66 -7.40
N ILE A 32 -11.76 11.17 -8.61
CA ILE A 32 -11.60 9.73 -8.88
C ILE A 32 -10.44 9.18 -8.06
N SER A 33 -9.28 9.84 -8.09
CA SER A 33 -8.08 9.39 -7.37
C SER A 33 -8.24 9.46 -5.84
N PHE A 34 -8.96 10.44 -5.32
CA PHE A 34 -9.28 10.53 -3.88
C PHE A 34 -10.23 9.43 -3.45
N LYS A 35 -11.12 8.96 -4.33
CA LYS A 35 -11.97 7.79 -4.06
C LYS A 35 -11.14 6.52 -3.97
N GLU A 36 -10.22 6.28 -4.92
CA GLU A 36 -9.30 5.14 -4.86
C GLU A 36 -8.46 5.15 -3.57
N LEU A 37 -8.02 6.32 -3.12
CA LEU A 37 -7.28 6.45 -1.86
C LEU A 37 -8.15 6.10 -0.63
N LYS A 38 -9.46 6.39 -0.67
CA LYS A 38 -10.39 5.96 0.40
C LYS A 38 -10.54 4.45 0.48
N ASP A 39 -10.43 3.75 -0.64
CA ASP A 39 -10.58 2.29 -0.68
C ASP A 39 -9.42 1.58 0.04
N ILE A 40 -8.21 2.14 -0.01
CA ILE A 40 -7.01 1.61 0.67
C ILE A 40 -6.75 2.22 2.06
N ASP A 41 -7.50 3.26 2.46
CA ASP A 41 -7.25 4.09 3.65
C ASP A 41 -7.19 3.27 4.96
N LYS A 42 -8.03 2.24 5.08
CA LYS A 42 -8.21 1.45 6.32
C LYS A 42 -6.94 0.76 6.82
N GLY A 43 -5.94 0.59 5.96
CA GLY A 43 -4.67 -0.07 6.29
C GLY A 43 -3.45 0.84 6.31
N LEU A 44 -3.62 2.13 5.97
CA LEU A 44 -2.49 3.03 5.80
C LEU A 44 -2.10 3.71 7.10
N GLU A 45 -0.79 3.90 7.27
CA GLU A 45 -0.27 4.81 8.29
C GLU A 45 -0.78 6.24 8.03
N PRO A 46 -1.14 7.01 9.06
CA PRO A 46 -1.68 8.37 8.90
C PRO A 46 -0.80 9.28 8.05
N LEU A 47 0.53 9.14 8.17
CA LEU A 47 1.49 9.92 7.39
C LEU A 47 1.56 9.46 5.94
N ASP A 48 1.45 8.15 5.65
CA ASP A 48 1.37 7.64 4.28
C ASP A 48 0.09 8.15 3.61
N ARG A 49 -1.04 8.06 4.30
CA ARG A 49 -2.33 8.56 3.80
C ARG A 49 -2.29 10.05 3.47
N LYS A 50 -1.66 10.86 4.31
CA LYS A 50 -1.48 12.29 4.08
C LYS A 50 -0.63 12.54 2.83
N GLU A 51 0.50 11.87 2.72
CA GLU A 51 1.46 12.09 1.63
C GLU A 51 0.90 11.60 0.27
N LEU A 52 0.19 10.47 0.25
CA LEU A 52 -0.56 10.03 -0.95
C LEU A 52 -1.66 11.02 -1.34
N GLY A 53 -2.37 11.59 -0.37
CA GLY A 53 -3.36 12.64 -0.62
C GLY A 53 -2.74 13.88 -1.24
N THR A 54 -1.58 14.32 -0.73
CA THR A 54 -0.83 15.44 -1.31
C THR A 54 -0.33 15.12 -2.71
N ALA A 55 0.16 13.89 -2.96
CA ALA A 55 0.59 13.46 -4.29
C ALA A 55 -0.56 13.55 -5.30
N ILE A 56 -1.74 13.05 -4.95
CA ILE A 56 -2.94 13.12 -5.79
C ILE A 56 -3.38 14.56 -6.02
N GLY A 57 -3.34 15.41 -4.98
CA GLY A 57 -3.67 16.82 -5.09
C GLY A 57 -2.74 17.56 -6.07
N LEU A 58 -1.42 17.35 -5.94
CA LEU A 58 -0.43 17.95 -6.84
C LEU A 58 -0.59 17.49 -8.28
N PHE A 59 -0.81 16.19 -8.49
CA PHE A 59 -1.09 15.65 -9.82
C PHE A 59 -2.36 16.25 -10.44
N SER A 60 -3.39 16.52 -9.63
CA SER A 60 -4.64 17.12 -10.09
C SER A 60 -4.50 18.58 -10.52
N HIS A 61 -3.39 19.23 -10.14
CA HIS A 61 -3.02 20.58 -10.52
C HIS A 61 -1.81 20.61 -11.48
N ASP A 62 -1.59 19.51 -12.20
CA ASP A 62 -0.52 19.33 -13.19
C ASP A 62 0.91 19.45 -12.64
N ALA A 63 1.10 19.48 -11.31
CA ALA A 63 2.40 19.60 -10.64
C ALA A 63 3.02 18.21 -10.32
N ALA A 64 3.30 17.42 -11.36
CA ALA A 64 3.60 16.00 -11.20
C ALA A 64 4.97 15.68 -10.58
N SER A 65 6.02 16.46 -10.83
CA SER A 65 7.33 16.23 -10.19
C SER A 65 7.22 16.41 -8.67
N GLY A 66 6.40 17.37 -8.24
CA GLY A 66 6.03 17.51 -6.83
C GLY A 66 5.33 16.26 -6.30
N ALA A 67 4.37 15.72 -7.05
CA ALA A 67 3.66 14.49 -6.67
C ALA A 67 4.60 13.28 -6.51
N PHE A 68 5.65 13.17 -7.33
CA PHE A 68 6.66 12.11 -7.26
C PHE A 68 7.47 12.15 -5.96
N VAL A 69 7.73 13.33 -5.40
CA VAL A 69 8.40 13.47 -4.09
C VAL A 69 7.61 12.73 -3.01
N TYR A 70 6.29 12.89 -2.99
CA TYR A 70 5.42 12.26 -2.00
C TYR A 70 5.29 10.74 -2.21
N LEU A 71 5.16 10.28 -3.46
CA LEU A 71 5.16 8.85 -3.77
C LEU A 71 6.49 8.18 -3.35
N ARG A 72 7.62 8.84 -3.61
CA ARG A 72 8.94 8.36 -3.20
C ARG A 72 9.07 8.24 -1.68
N ARG A 73 8.60 9.22 -0.91
CA ARG A 73 8.64 9.18 0.56
C ARG A 73 7.82 8.03 1.14
N VAL A 74 6.67 7.72 0.53
CA VAL A 74 5.86 6.56 0.91
C VAL A 74 6.60 5.27 0.60
N PHE A 75 7.20 5.17 -0.59
CA PHE A 75 8.01 4.01 -0.98
C PHE A 75 9.19 3.79 -0.02
N GLU A 76 9.97 4.82 0.27
CA GLU A 76 11.13 4.73 1.19
C GLU A 76 10.71 4.33 2.61
N ARG A 77 9.56 4.82 3.09
CA ARG A 77 9.02 4.42 4.40
C ARG A 77 8.58 2.96 4.42
N MET A 78 8.06 2.41 3.33
CA MET A 78 7.77 0.98 3.24
C MET A 78 9.03 0.14 3.41
N ILE A 79 10.14 0.54 2.79
CA ILE A 79 11.44 -0.13 2.94
C ILE A 79 11.95 -0.02 4.38
N ASN A 80 11.85 1.17 4.98
CA ASN A 80 12.30 1.38 6.37
C ASN A 80 11.47 0.53 7.35
N ARG A 81 10.15 0.43 7.18
CA ARG A 81 9.31 -0.45 8.00
C ARG A 81 9.72 -1.92 7.84
N ALA A 82 10.01 -2.36 6.62
CA ALA A 82 10.49 -3.72 6.39
C ALA A 82 11.85 -3.98 7.07
N HIS A 83 12.73 -2.99 7.04
CA HIS A 83 14.01 -3.03 7.76
C HIS A 83 13.81 -3.12 9.28
N ASP A 84 12.92 -2.32 9.85
CA ASP A 84 12.64 -2.34 11.30
C ASP A 84 12.10 -3.70 11.73
N ARG A 85 11.17 -4.29 10.96
CA ARG A 85 10.68 -5.67 11.18
C ARG A 85 11.80 -6.71 11.06
N HIS A 86 12.71 -6.54 10.10
CA HIS A 86 13.86 -7.44 9.94
C HIS A 86 14.78 -7.37 11.16
N ILE A 87 15.05 -6.17 11.70
CA ILE A 87 15.84 -6.00 12.92
C ILE A 87 15.22 -6.77 14.08
N GLU A 88 13.91 -6.63 14.28
CA GLU A 88 13.19 -7.31 15.36
C GLU A 88 13.27 -8.84 15.26
N ARG A 89 13.27 -9.40 14.05
CA ARG A 89 13.26 -10.85 13.81
C ARG A 89 14.65 -11.48 13.73
N SER A 90 15.58 -10.82 13.04
CA SER A 90 16.82 -11.42 12.55
C SER A 90 18.08 -10.63 12.95
N GLY A 91 17.93 -9.46 13.56
CA GLY A 91 19.04 -8.59 13.95
C GLY A 91 19.38 -7.53 12.90
N ALA A 92 20.28 -6.62 13.26
CA ALA A 92 20.67 -5.51 12.40
C ALA A 92 21.51 -5.95 11.20
N ILE A 93 21.25 -5.31 10.06
CA ILE A 93 22.08 -5.46 8.86
C ILE A 93 23.15 -4.36 8.89
N ASP A 94 24.42 -4.76 9.03
CA ASP A 94 25.54 -3.83 9.03
C ASP A 94 25.60 -2.99 7.75
N GLY A 95 25.75 -1.68 7.91
CA GLY A 95 25.85 -0.75 6.78
C GLY A 95 24.58 -0.59 5.94
N PHE A 96 23.40 -1.03 6.41
CA PHE A 96 22.16 -0.97 5.63
C PHE A 96 21.83 0.44 5.08
N ARG A 97 22.12 1.48 5.87
CA ARG A 97 21.89 2.88 5.47
C ARG A 97 22.82 3.35 4.35
N ASP A 98 23.96 2.71 4.16
CA ASP A 98 24.91 3.07 3.11
C ASP A 98 24.65 2.31 1.80
N LEU A 99 23.82 1.26 1.85
CA LEU A 99 23.42 0.50 0.67
C LEU A 99 22.56 1.32 -0.28
N TYR A 100 22.76 1.11 -1.58
CA TYR A 100 21.86 1.61 -2.61
C TYR A 100 20.48 0.95 -2.49
N MET A 101 19.43 1.62 -2.96
CA MET A 101 18.05 1.15 -2.77
C MET A 101 17.81 -0.26 -3.34
N ASN A 102 18.40 -0.59 -4.50
CA ASN A 102 18.31 -1.94 -5.06
C ASN A 102 18.94 -3.00 -4.15
N GLN A 103 20.06 -2.67 -3.49
CA GLN A 103 20.71 -3.56 -2.54
C GLN A 103 19.88 -3.71 -1.25
N ARG A 104 19.25 -2.62 -0.77
CA ARG A 104 18.32 -2.66 0.35
C ARG A 104 17.12 -3.57 0.07
N ILE A 105 16.51 -3.45 -1.11
CA ILE A 105 15.39 -4.31 -1.53
C ILE A 105 15.85 -5.77 -1.62
N ALA A 106 17.04 -6.03 -2.17
CA ALA A 106 17.57 -7.40 -2.25
C ALA A 106 17.85 -8.01 -0.87
N ALA A 107 18.36 -7.21 0.08
CA ALA A 107 18.62 -7.65 1.45
C ALA A 107 17.32 -7.94 2.23
N LEU A 108 16.23 -7.24 1.92
CA LEU A 108 14.94 -7.36 2.59
C LEU A 108 13.90 -8.13 1.76
N LYS A 109 14.31 -8.90 0.75
CA LYS A 109 13.39 -9.55 -0.20
C LYS A 109 12.32 -10.41 0.50
N ASP A 110 12.66 -11.03 1.63
CA ASP A 110 11.80 -11.93 2.39
C ASP A 110 10.87 -11.16 3.37
N ASP A 111 11.10 -9.86 3.56
CA ASP A 111 10.35 -8.95 4.45
C ASP A 111 9.49 -7.93 3.71
N LEU A 112 9.59 -7.94 2.38
CA LEU A 112 8.92 -7.03 1.48
C LEU A 112 7.79 -7.75 0.73
N PRO A 113 6.72 -7.03 0.35
CA PRO A 113 5.70 -7.60 -0.52
C PRO A 113 6.29 -8.04 -1.87
N ASP A 114 5.89 -9.21 -2.38
CA ASP A 114 6.42 -9.74 -3.66
C ASP A 114 6.32 -8.75 -4.81
N ARG A 115 5.22 -7.98 -4.88
CA ARG A 115 5.00 -6.98 -5.92
C ARG A 115 6.04 -5.87 -5.85
N LEU A 116 6.51 -5.51 -4.65
CA LEU A 116 7.57 -4.52 -4.49
C LEU A 116 8.90 -5.05 -5.02
N VAL A 117 9.25 -6.31 -4.71
CA VAL A 117 10.48 -6.94 -5.20
C VAL A 117 10.44 -7.05 -6.73
N GLN A 118 9.32 -7.51 -7.29
CA GLN A 118 9.08 -7.63 -8.74
C GLN A 118 9.16 -6.28 -9.46
N HIS A 119 8.63 -5.23 -8.85
CA HIS A 119 8.58 -3.89 -9.43
C HIS A 119 9.59 -2.93 -8.80
N SER A 120 10.74 -3.42 -8.33
CA SER A 120 11.79 -2.60 -7.69
C SER A 120 12.32 -1.47 -8.59
N ALA A 121 12.19 -1.62 -9.92
CA ALA A 121 12.48 -0.58 -10.90
C ALA A 121 11.65 0.71 -10.71
N VAL A 122 10.48 0.63 -10.05
CA VAL A 122 9.64 1.80 -9.70
C VAL A 122 10.43 2.82 -8.90
N PHE A 123 11.35 2.40 -8.04
CA PHE A 123 12.21 3.36 -7.33
C PHE A 123 13.06 4.19 -8.29
N ARG A 124 13.59 3.59 -9.36
CA ARG A 124 14.39 4.32 -10.37
C ARG A 124 13.52 5.37 -11.06
N VAL A 125 12.28 5.03 -11.39
CA VAL A 125 11.31 5.96 -11.98
C VAL A 125 10.95 7.09 -11.01
N LEU A 126 10.69 6.75 -9.74
CA LEU A 126 10.42 7.73 -8.68
C LEU A 126 11.59 8.68 -8.45
N SER A 127 12.83 8.18 -8.49
CA SER A 127 14.03 9.01 -8.39
C SER A 127 14.18 9.91 -9.62
N ALA A 128 14.08 9.34 -10.82
CA ALA A 128 14.20 10.08 -12.09
C ALA A 128 13.16 11.20 -12.18
N GLY A 129 11.93 10.98 -11.71
CA GLY A 129 10.88 12.00 -11.70
C GLY A 129 11.17 13.22 -10.82
N ILE A 130 12.19 13.18 -9.97
CA ILE A 130 12.56 14.30 -9.10
C ILE A 130 13.76 15.07 -9.67
N HIS A 131 14.64 14.43 -10.43
CA HIS A 131 15.94 15.01 -10.81
C HIS A 131 16.24 15.00 -12.32
N GLU A 132 15.45 14.31 -13.13
CA GLU A 132 15.76 14.08 -14.55
C GLU A 132 14.56 14.31 -15.47
N LEU A 133 13.37 13.87 -15.09
CA LEU A 133 12.18 13.99 -15.93
C LEU A 133 11.56 15.38 -15.83
N THR A 134 10.93 15.78 -16.92
CA THR A 134 10.07 16.97 -17.00
C THR A 134 8.70 16.73 -16.34
N ASP A 135 8.00 17.80 -16.00
CA ASP A 135 6.65 17.69 -15.41
C ASP A 135 5.67 16.97 -16.36
N GLU A 136 5.77 17.21 -17.67
CA GLU A 136 4.93 16.54 -18.68
C GLU A 136 5.18 15.02 -18.74
N GLN A 137 6.44 14.60 -18.61
CA GLN A 137 6.78 13.19 -18.50
C GLN A 137 6.25 12.59 -17.19
N CYS A 138 6.41 13.30 -16.07
CA CYS A 138 5.89 12.89 -14.77
C CYS A 138 4.35 12.77 -14.79
N LEU A 139 3.63 13.68 -15.47
CA LEU A 139 2.18 13.61 -15.64
C LEU A 139 1.75 12.33 -16.35
N THR A 140 2.48 11.98 -17.41
CA THR A 140 2.21 10.76 -18.19
C THR A 140 2.45 9.50 -17.35
N LEU A 141 3.50 9.50 -16.52
CA LEU A 141 3.91 8.34 -15.73
C LEU A 141 3.14 8.19 -14.42
N PHE A 142 2.65 9.28 -13.83
CA PHE A 142 2.06 9.31 -12.49
C PHE A 142 0.96 8.26 -12.30
N PRO A 143 -0.03 8.08 -13.21
CA PRO A 143 -1.09 7.10 -13.00
C PRO A 143 -0.56 5.67 -12.85
N VAL A 144 0.48 5.32 -13.62
CA VAL A 144 1.11 3.99 -13.59
C VAL A 144 1.91 3.82 -12.30
N VAL A 145 2.74 4.81 -11.94
CA VAL A 145 3.56 4.75 -10.73
C VAL A 145 2.69 4.72 -9.48
N LYS A 146 1.64 5.55 -9.42
CA LYS A 146 0.64 5.55 -8.34
C LYS A 146 0.00 4.18 -8.19
N ALA A 147 -0.47 3.58 -9.28
CA ALA A 147 -1.11 2.26 -9.26
C ALA A 147 -0.19 1.20 -8.66
N ILE A 148 1.09 1.18 -9.06
CA ILE A 148 2.06 0.22 -8.52
C ILE A 148 2.32 0.47 -7.03
N VAL A 149 2.50 1.72 -6.59
CA VAL A 149 2.70 2.06 -5.17
C VAL A 149 1.47 1.66 -4.33
N PHE A 150 0.25 1.92 -4.82
CA PHE A 150 -0.98 1.52 -4.16
C PHE A 150 -1.07 0.00 -4.04
N GLN A 151 -0.72 -0.70 -5.12
CA GLN A 151 -0.72 -2.15 -5.19
C GLN A 151 0.29 -2.79 -4.21
N MET A 152 1.44 -2.15 -3.98
CA MET A 152 2.43 -2.55 -2.98
C MET A 152 1.89 -2.36 -1.54
N LEU A 153 1.28 -1.20 -1.27
CA LEU A 153 0.69 -0.88 0.03
C LEU A 153 -0.47 -1.81 0.39
N GLU A 154 -1.32 -2.13 -0.58
CA GLU A 154 -2.42 -3.07 -0.40
C GLU A 154 -1.91 -4.48 -0.07
N GLN A 155 -0.82 -4.91 -0.71
CA GLN A 155 -0.20 -6.21 -0.39
C GLN A 155 0.44 -6.21 1.00
N GLU A 156 1.12 -5.13 1.41
CA GLU A 156 1.66 -4.98 2.77
C GLU A 156 0.52 -5.11 3.81
N GLU A 157 -0.59 -4.41 3.58
CA GLU A 157 -1.76 -4.48 4.47
C GLU A 157 -2.39 -5.87 4.50
N HIS A 158 -2.48 -6.54 3.36
CA HIS A 158 -3.01 -7.91 3.29
C HIS A 158 -2.15 -8.87 4.12
N ILE A 159 -0.82 -8.78 4.00
CA ILE A 159 0.12 -9.57 4.80
C ILE A 159 -0.07 -9.28 6.30
N ARG A 160 -0.16 -7.99 6.68
CA ARG A 160 -0.36 -7.57 8.07
C ARG A 160 -1.67 -8.08 8.66
N ARG A 161 -2.78 -7.96 7.92
CA ARG A 161 -4.10 -8.46 8.34
C ARG A 161 -4.11 -9.96 8.52
N LYS A 162 -3.48 -10.69 7.60
CA LYS A 162 -3.37 -12.15 7.69
C LYS A 162 -2.60 -12.56 8.94
N ALA A 163 -1.42 -11.97 9.17
CA ALA A 163 -0.61 -12.26 10.34
C ALA A 163 -1.33 -11.94 11.66
N LYS A 164 -2.07 -10.82 11.70
CA LYS A 164 -2.89 -10.47 12.87
C LYS A 164 -4.03 -11.47 13.09
N ALA A 165 -4.76 -11.85 12.03
CA ALA A 165 -5.85 -12.80 12.13
C ALA A 165 -5.38 -14.19 12.60
N GLU A 166 -4.22 -14.64 12.14
CA GLU A 166 -3.58 -15.88 12.60
C GLU A 166 -3.24 -15.80 14.10
N LYS A 167 -2.60 -14.70 14.53
CA LYS A 167 -2.29 -14.48 15.95
C LYS A 167 -3.53 -14.41 16.84
N ASP A 168 -4.56 -13.65 16.43
CA ASP A 168 -5.81 -13.51 17.18
C ASP A 168 -6.53 -14.87 17.29
N ALA A 169 -6.48 -15.70 16.24
CA ALA A 169 -7.05 -17.06 16.24
C ALA A 169 -6.28 -18.00 17.17
N ASP A 170 -4.95 -17.96 17.14
CA ASP A 170 -4.10 -18.76 18.03
C ASP A 170 -4.33 -18.37 19.49
N GLU A 171 -4.37 -17.08 19.81
CA GLU A 171 -4.66 -16.58 21.16
C GLU A 171 -6.07 -17.02 21.62
N ALA A 172 -7.09 -16.90 20.76
CA ALA A 172 -8.44 -17.36 21.07
C ALA A 172 -8.49 -18.88 21.30
N PHE A 173 -7.74 -19.65 20.52
CA PHE A 173 -7.65 -21.10 20.68
C PHE A 173 -6.96 -21.49 21.98
N GLN A 174 -5.88 -20.80 22.37
CA GLN A 174 -5.20 -21.01 23.66
C GLN A 174 -6.10 -20.67 24.85
N ILE A 175 -6.86 -19.58 24.77
CA ILE A 175 -7.85 -19.22 25.80
C ILE A 175 -8.90 -20.34 25.93
N LEU A 176 -9.41 -20.85 24.81
CA LEU A 176 -10.38 -21.93 24.79
C LEU A 176 -9.84 -23.21 25.43
N LEU A 177 -8.60 -23.61 25.15
CA LEU A 177 -7.93 -24.75 25.79
C LEU A 177 -7.71 -24.56 27.29
N SER A 178 -7.47 -23.33 27.73
CA SER A 178 -7.27 -23.00 29.15
C SER A 178 -8.57 -22.86 29.96
N SER A 179 -9.71 -22.74 29.27
CA SER A 179 -11.04 -22.62 29.87
C SER A 179 -11.56 -23.96 30.40
N ASP A 180 -12.35 -23.93 31.46
CA ASP A 180 -12.79 -25.13 32.21
C ASP A 180 -13.68 -26.12 31.44
N LEU A 181 -13.93 -25.89 30.14
CA LEU A 181 -14.64 -26.82 29.25
C LEU A 181 -13.86 -28.13 29.02
N PHE A 182 -12.52 -28.09 28.98
CA PHE A 182 -11.67 -29.29 28.80
C PHE A 182 -11.07 -29.84 30.10
N LYS A 183 -11.15 -29.11 31.22
CA LYS A 183 -10.74 -29.66 32.53
C LYS A 183 -11.71 -30.72 33.04
N LYS A 184 -13.01 -30.59 32.74
CA LYS A 184 -14.03 -31.56 33.18
C LYS A 184 -13.97 -32.90 32.47
N GLU A 185 -13.66 -32.93 31.17
CA GLU A 185 -13.54 -34.19 30.41
C GLU A 185 -12.31 -35.01 30.87
N ALA A 186 -11.20 -34.35 31.22
CA ALA A 186 -10.01 -35.03 31.75
C ALA A 186 -10.21 -35.63 33.16
N GLU A 187 -11.08 -35.05 34.00
CA GLU A 187 -11.42 -35.57 35.33
C GLU A 187 -12.45 -36.73 35.26
N GLU A 188 -13.36 -36.72 34.28
CA GLU A 188 -14.31 -37.82 34.04
C GLU A 188 -13.64 -39.06 33.44
N GLU A 189 -12.72 -38.92 32.48
CA GLU A 189 -11.98 -40.07 31.91
C GLU A 189 -11.02 -40.72 32.91
N ALA A 190 -10.38 -39.94 33.78
CA ALA A 190 -9.51 -40.46 34.84
C ALA A 190 -10.27 -41.19 35.96
N SER A 191 -11.57 -40.90 36.13
CA SER A 191 -12.44 -41.57 37.11
C SER A 191 -13.04 -42.87 36.58
N GLN A 192 -13.25 -43.00 35.26
CA GLN A 192 -13.75 -44.23 34.62
C GLN A 192 -12.66 -45.30 34.43
N SER A 193 -11.38 -44.93 34.42
CA SER A 193 -10.24 -45.88 34.36
C SER A 193 -9.93 -46.56 35.71
N LYS A 194 -10.61 -46.20 36.80
CA LYS A 194 -10.36 -46.74 38.16
C LYS A 194 -11.48 -47.66 38.67
N GLN A 195 -12.43 -48.07 37.82
CA GLN A 195 -13.44 -49.10 38.12
C GLN A 195 -13.16 -50.40 37.37
#